data_AF-A0A1F3JQS5-F1
#
_entry.id   AF-A0A1F3JQS5-F1
#
_cell.length_a   1.000
_cell.length_b   1.000
_cell.length_c   1.000
_cell.angle_alpha   90.00
_cell.angle_beta   90.00
_cell.angle_gamma   90.00
#
_symmetry.space_group_name_H-M   'P 1'
#
loop_
_entity.id
_entity.type
_entity.pdbx_description
1 polymer ?
#
loop_
_entity_poly.entity_id
_entity_poly.type
_entity_poly.pdbx_seq_one_letter_code
_entity_poly.pdbx_strand_id
1 'polypeptide(L)'
;MYKRRQAIVEHPFGTLKRQWGFSYIITKKGIERASSDVGFMLTAYNLRRIFNIIGFERFKKYMEVLLIDFFTIFHFLELKIIHSKEGKKVRKLYSRNFYLSYNQAIFNQNLKIKRDF
;
A
#
# COMPACT_ATOMS: atom_id res chain seq x y z
N MET A 1 30.44 -8.29 12.35
CA MET A 1 29.15 -7.57 12.13
C MET A 1 29.01 -6.98 10.73
N TYR A 2 30.04 -6.32 10.17
CA TYR A 2 29.97 -5.64 8.87
C TYR A 2 29.54 -6.55 7.70
N LYS A 3 30.14 -7.75 7.59
CA LYS A 3 29.81 -8.74 6.55
C LYS A 3 28.33 -9.17 6.52
N ARG A 4 27.68 -9.27 7.68
CA ARG A 4 26.25 -9.63 7.76
C ARG A 4 25.36 -8.50 7.26
N ARG A 5 25.66 -7.25 7.64
CA ARG A 5 24.92 -6.07 7.16
C ARG A 5 25.07 -5.90 5.66
N GLN A 6 26.28 -6.12 5.15
CA GLN A 6 26.55 -6.12 3.71
C GLN A 6 25.69 -7.15 2.97
N ALA A 7 25.68 -8.41 3.41
CA ALA A 7 24.84 -9.45 2.80
C ALA A 7 23.33 -9.13 2.84
N ILE A 8 22.84 -8.57 3.95
CA ILE A 8 21.43 -8.17 4.11
C ILE A 8 21.04 -7.08 3.10
N VAL A 9 21.96 -6.17 2.76
CA VAL A 9 21.72 -5.06 1.84
C VAL A 9 21.94 -5.49 0.38
N GLU A 10 22.99 -6.25 0.11
CA GLU A 10 23.36 -6.69 -1.24
C GLU A 10 22.35 -7.67 -1.83
N HIS A 11 21.77 -8.57 -1.02
CA HIS A 11 20.79 -9.53 -1.51
C HIS A 11 19.56 -8.86 -2.15
N PRO A 12 18.87 -7.90 -1.49
CA PRO A 12 17.81 -7.09 -2.10
C PRO A 12 18.21 -6.40 -3.40
N PHE A 13 19.38 -5.76 -3.43
CA PHE A 13 19.87 -5.09 -4.64
C PHE A 13 20.16 -6.08 -5.77
N GLY A 14 20.71 -7.25 -5.44
CA GLY A 14 20.92 -8.34 -6.38
C GLY A 14 19.61 -8.87 -6.95
N THR A 15 18.61 -9.13 -6.11
CA THR A 15 17.26 -9.54 -6.55
C THR A 15 16.64 -8.51 -7.48
N LEU A 16 16.65 -7.23 -7.11
CA LEU A 16 16.05 -6.16 -7.92
C LEU A 16 16.72 -6.04 -9.29
N LYS A 17 18.05 -6.03 -9.33
CA LYS A 17 18.79 -5.86 -10.58
C LYS A 17 18.74 -7.10 -11.47
N ARG A 18 18.92 -8.30 -10.90
CA ARG A 18 19.07 -9.55 -11.66
C ARG A 18 17.76 -10.27 -11.92
N GLN A 19 16.89 -10.40 -10.92
CA GLN A 19 15.63 -11.14 -11.06
C GLN A 19 14.50 -10.25 -11.56
N TRP A 20 14.45 -8.98 -11.15
CA TRP A 20 13.38 -8.06 -11.53
C TRP A 20 13.78 -7.13 -12.69
N GLY A 21 15.02 -7.24 -13.20
CA GLY A 21 15.49 -6.45 -14.33
C GLY A 21 15.61 -4.94 -14.04
N PHE A 22 15.55 -4.50 -12.77
CA PHE A 22 15.64 -3.09 -12.38
C PHE A 22 17.11 -2.62 -12.35
N SER A 23 17.77 -2.69 -13.51
CA SER A 23 19.19 -2.32 -13.67
C SER A 23 19.38 -0.83 -13.91
N TYR A 24 18.38 -0.15 -14.48
CA TYR A 24 18.41 1.28 -14.79
C TYR A 24 17.06 1.92 -14.48
N ILE A 25 17.12 3.18 -14.03
CA ILE A 25 15.93 4.01 -13.84
C ILE A 25 15.55 4.58 -15.20
N ILE A 26 14.34 4.27 -15.67
CA ILE A 26 13.86 4.67 -17.00
C ILE A 26 13.55 6.17 -17.04
N THR A 27 13.13 6.75 -15.92
CA THR A 27 12.77 8.17 -15.85
C THR A 27 13.98 9.08 -15.93
N LYS A 28 14.11 9.78 -17.08
CA LYS A 28 15.19 10.75 -17.35
C LYS A 28 14.84 12.21 -16.98
N LYS A 29 13.69 12.43 -16.32
CA LYS A 29 13.13 13.78 -16.09
C LYS A 29 13.62 14.49 -14.81
N GLY A 30 14.47 13.85 -13.99
CA GLY A 30 15.05 14.45 -12.79
C GLY A 30 15.15 13.49 -11.60
N ILE A 31 15.95 13.88 -10.59
CA ILE A 31 16.28 13.02 -9.44
C ILE A 31 15.06 12.69 -8.58
N GLU A 32 14.10 13.62 -8.44
CA GLU A 32 12.88 13.38 -7.66
C GLU A 32 12.05 12.23 -8.23
N ARG A 33 11.84 12.24 -9.55
CA ARG A 33 11.08 11.17 -10.21
C ARG A 33 11.84 9.84 -10.19
N ALA A 34 13.15 9.90 -10.41
CA ALA A 34 14.00 8.71 -10.29
C ALA A 34 13.97 8.12 -8.87
N SER A 35 13.97 8.97 -7.84
CA SER A 35 13.85 8.56 -6.44
C SER A 35 12.50 7.90 -6.17
N SER A 36 11.40 8.44 -6.69
CA SER A 36 10.08 7.83 -6.58
C SER A 36 10.03 6.44 -7.20
N ASP A 37 10.61 6.23 -8.39
CA ASP A 37 10.66 4.92 -9.06
C ASP A 37 11.42 3.88 -8.21
N VAL A 38 12.58 4.27 -7.68
CA VAL A 38 13.40 3.41 -6.80
C VAL A 38 12.64 3.11 -5.50
N GLY A 39 12.03 4.12 -4.89
CA GLY A 39 11.24 3.98 -3.67
C GLY A 39 10.07 3.02 -3.84
N PHE A 40 9.36 3.11 -4.98
CA PHE A 40 8.28 2.20 -5.31
C PHE A 40 8.78 0.76 -5.47
N MET A 41 9.89 0.57 -6.18
CA MET A 41 10.50 -0.74 -6.40
C MET A 41 10.94 -1.40 -5.08
N LEU A 42 11.59 -0.65 -4.19
CA LEU A 42 11.99 -1.11 -2.86
C LEU A 42 10.78 -1.47 -1.99
N THR A 43 9.69 -0.69 -2.08
CA THR A 43 8.44 -0.95 -1.37
C THR A 43 7.80 -2.26 -1.85
N ALA A 44 7.71 -2.47 -3.16
CA ALA A 44 7.18 -3.70 -3.75
C ALA A 44 8.01 -4.94 -3.34
N TYR A 45 9.34 -4.82 -3.33
CA TYR A 45 10.22 -5.90 -2.85
C TYR A 45 9.99 -6.23 -1.38
N ASN A 46 9.91 -5.21 -0.52
CA ASN A 46 9.62 -5.40 0.90
C ASN A 46 8.25 -6.05 1.13
N LEU A 47 7.23 -5.64 0.37
CA LEU A 47 5.91 -6.24 0.44
C LEU A 47 5.94 -7.72 0.06
N ARG A 48 6.61 -8.08 -1.04
CA ARG A 48 6.80 -9.48 -1.43
C ARG A 48 7.53 -10.29 -0.35
N ARG A 49 8.55 -9.71 0.29
CA ARG A 49 9.23 -10.38 1.41
C ARG A 49 8.30 -10.60 2.60
N ILE A 50 7.47 -9.62 2.95
CA ILE A 50 6.47 -9.77 4.00
C ILE A 50 5.55 -10.95 3.66
N PHE A 51 4.97 -10.99 2.45
CA PHE A 51 4.10 -12.10 2.03
C PHE A 51 4.78 -13.46 2.16
N ASN A 52 6.06 -13.55 1.77
CA ASN A 52 6.82 -14.79 1.87
C ASN A 52 7.12 -15.21 3.32
N ILE A 53 7.30 -14.25 4.24
CA ILE A 53 7.65 -14.52 5.64
C ILE A 53 6.40 -14.88 6.46
N ILE A 54 5.34 -14.07 6.36
CA ILE A 54 4.15 -14.24 7.21
C ILE A 54 3.04 -15.08 6.56
N GLY A 55 3.09 -15.26 5.24
CA GLY A 55 2.05 -15.93 4.46
C GLY A 55 0.82 -15.05 4.20
N PHE A 56 0.07 -15.39 3.16
CA PHE A 56 -1.07 -14.61 2.69
C PHE A 56 -2.20 -14.49 3.72
N GLU A 57 -2.56 -15.59 4.39
CA GLU A 57 -3.67 -15.60 5.35
C GLU A 57 -3.42 -14.70 6.57
N ARG A 58 -2.19 -14.72 7.12
CA ARG A 58 -1.83 -13.82 8.23
C ARG A 58 -1.77 -12.37 7.76
N PHE A 59 -1.21 -12.12 6.58
CA PHE A 59 -1.20 -10.78 5.99
C PHE A 59 -2.62 -10.22 5.83
N LYS A 60 -3.55 -11.03 5.30
CA LYS A 60 -4.96 -10.64 5.14
C LYS A 60 -5.57 -10.21 6.47
N LYS A 61 -5.38 -11.01 7.53
CA LYS A 61 -5.88 -10.68 8.88
C LYS A 61 -5.31 -9.36 9.41
N TYR A 62 -4.02 -9.10 9.21
CA TYR A 62 -3.42 -7.81 9.58
C TYR A 62 -4.02 -6.65 8.78
N MET A 63 -4.27 -6.83 7.48
CA MET A 63 -4.89 -5.80 6.64
C MET A 63 -6.33 -5.51 7.07
N GLU A 64 -7.11 -6.53 7.45
CA GLU A 64 -8.47 -6.33 7.96
C GLU A 64 -8.50 -5.43 9.20
N VAL A 65 -7.60 -5.66 10.16
CA VAL A 65 -7.47 -4.81 11.36
C VAL A 65 -7.05 -3.39 10.98
N LEU A 66 -6.02 -3.25 10.15
CA LEU A 66 -5.54 -1.92 9.72
C LEU A 66 -6.61 -1.14 8.95
N LEU A 67 -7.45 -1.80 8.16
CA LEU A 67 -8.57 -1.15 7.46
C LEU A 67 -9.58 -0.60 8.47
N ILE A 68 -9.92 -1.36 9.51
CA ILE A 68 -10.83 -0.89 10.57
C ILE A 68 -10.23 0.34 11.26
N ASP A 69 -8.96 0.30 11.65
CA ASP A 69 -8.28 1.44 12.28
C ASP A 69 -8.24 2.67 11.35
N PHE A 70 -7.96 2.45 10.06
CA PHE A 70 -7.98 3.52 9.07
C PHE A 70 -9.37 4.15 8.93
N PHE A 71 -10.43 3.33 8.84
CA PHE A 71 -11.80 3.82 8.74
C PHE A 71 -12.26 4.55 10.01
N THR A 72 -11.86 4.10 11.20
CA THR A 72 -12.19 4.80 12.45
C THR A 72 -11.51 6.16 12.54
N ILE A 73 -10.23 6.25 12.20
CA ILE A 73 -9.50 7.53 12.14
C ILE A 73 -10.12 8.45 11.08
N PHE A 74 -10.40 7.92 9.89
CA PHE A 74 -11.01 8.69 8.82
C PHE A 74 -12.39 9.22 9.21
N HIS A 75 -13.23 8.38 9.83
CA HIS A 75 -14.54 8.78 10.33
C HIS A 75 -14.43 9.86 11.41
N PHE A 76 -13.47 9.73 12.33
CA PHE A 76 -13.22 10.76 13.34
C PHE A 76 -12.79 12.10 12.71
N LEU A 77 -11.91 12.07 11.72
CA LEU A 77 -11.51 13.25 10.95
C LEU A 77 -12.72 13.85 10.20
N GLU A 78 -13.57 13.02 9.61
CA GLU A 78 -14.79 13.43 8.92
C GLU A 78 -15.76 14.14 9.88
N LEU A 79 -16.01 13.56 11.06
CA LEU A 79 -16.85 14.18 12.10
C LEU A 79 -16.33 15.54 12.53
N LYS A 80 -15.00 15.69 12.67
CA LYS A 80 -14.36 16.96 13.01
C LYS A 80 -14.56 18.01 11.92
N ILE A 81 -14.51 17.61 10.64
CA ILE A 81 -14.81 18.50 9.50
C ILE A 81 -16.30 18.88 9.48
N ILE A 82 -17.20 17.94 9.77
CA ILE A 82 -18.65 18.17 9.79
C ILE A 82 -19.06 19.16 10.90
N HIS A 83 -18.41 19.12 12.07
CA HIS A 83 -18.70 20.03 13.18
C HIS A 83 -18.17 21.46 12.95
N SER A 84 -17.29 21.66 11.96
CA SER A 84 -16.87 22.98 11.51
C SER A 84 -18.03 23.74 10.83
N LYS A 85 -18.11 25.06 11.03
CA LYS A 85 -19.14 25.93 10.44
C LYS A 85 -19.23 25.83 8.90
N GLU A 86 -18.15 25.41 8.23
CA GLU A 86 -18.09 25.22 6.77
C GLU A 86 -18.46 23.80 6.29
N GLY A 87 -18.66 22.83 7.20
CA GLY A 87 -18.74 21.40 6.90
C GLY A 87 -20.06 20.88 6.31
N LYS A 88 -21.14 21.68 6.32
CA LYS A 88 -22.49 21.22 5.91
C LYS A 88 -22.57 20.78 4.43
N LYS A 89 -21.86 21.45 3.52
CA LYS A 89 -21.83 21.13 2.09
C LYS A 89 -20.95 19.91 1.80
N VAL A 90 -19.81 19.82 2.49
CA VAL A 90 -18.85 18.70 2.43
C VAL A 90 -19.50 17.39 2.88
N ARG A 91 -20.31 17.43 3.95
CA ARG A 91 -21.04 16.26 4.49
C ARG A 91 -21.85 15.50 3.44
N LYS A 92 -22.56 16.21 2.55
CA LYS A 92 -23.46 15.59 1.55
C LYS A 92 -22.69 14.91 0.41
N LEU A 93 -21.51 15.44 0.04
CA LEU A 93 -20.63 14.81 -0.94
C LEU A 93 -19.89 13.61 -0.36
N TYR A 94 -19.34 13.75 0.85
CA TYR A 94 -18.54 12.71 1.49
C TYR A 94 -19.35 11.46 1.80
N SER A 95 -20.51 11.60 2.46
CA SER A 95 -21.38 10.46 2.77
C SER A 95 -21.70 9.63 1.51
N ARG A 96 -22.06 10.26 0.39
CA ARG A 96 -22.33 9.55 -0.86
C ARG A 96 -21.12 8.79 -1.40
N ASN A 97 -19.94 9.41 -1.41
CA ASN A 97 -18.71 8.78 -1.94
C ASN A 97 -18.16 7.68 -1.03
N PHE A 98 -18.26 7.86 0.30
CA PHE A 98 -17.81 6.89 1.29
C PHE A 98 -18.67 5.62 1.25
N TYR A 99 -20.01 5.74 1.24
CA TYR A 99 -20.90 4.57 1.11
C TYR A 99 -20.64 3.79 -0.19
N LEU A 100 -20.38 4.48 -1.30
CA LEU A 100 -20.06 3.83 -2.58
C LEU A 100 -18.70 3.10 -2.53
N SER A 101 -17.66 3.71 -1.96
CA SER A 101 -16.34 3.07 -1.79
C SER A 101 -16.38 1.90 -0.82
N TYR A 102 -17.08 2.04 0.31
CA TYR A 102 -17.24 0.99 1.31
C TYR A 102 -17.98 -0.23 0.74
N ASN A 103 -19.09 0.01 0.04
CA ASN A 103 -19.82 -1.06 -0.64
C ASN A 103 -18.98 -1.71 -1.74
N GLN A 104 -18.20 -0.94 -2.51
CA GLN A 104 -17.31 -1.51 -3.53
C GLN A 104 -16.16 -2.32 -2.92
N ALA A 105 -15.62 -1.91 -1.76
CA ALA A 105 -14.58 -2.64 -1.05
C ALA A 105 -15.08 -3.96 -0.43
N ILE A 106 -16.33 -4.01 0.04
CA ILE A 106 -16.94 -5.20 0.64
C ILE A 106 -17.50 -6.16 -0.40
N PHE A 107 -18.16 -5.66 -1.46
CA PHE A 107 -18.81 -6.51 -2.47
C PHE A 107 -17.87 -7.09 -3.53
N ASN A 108 -16.60 -6.66 -3.58
CA ASN A 108 -15.61 -7.27 -4.47
C ASN A 108 -15.02 -8.59 -3.94
N GLN A 109 -15.63 -9.18 -2.90
CA GLN A 109 -15.30 -10.53 -2.41
C GLN A 109 -15.65 -11.66 -3.40
N ASN A 110 -16.36 -11.37 -4.50
CA ASN A 110 -16.65 -12.32 -5.58
C ASN A 110 -15.57 -12.40 -6.67
N LEU A 111 -14.49 -11.62 -6.59
CA LEU A 111 -13.30 -11.89 -7.38
C LEU A 111 -12.62 -13.14 -6.79
N LYS A 112 -13.07 -14.32 -7.23
CA LYS A 112 -12.26 -15.54 -7.18
C LYS A 112 -10.95 -15.22 -7.90
N ILE A 113 -9.92 -14.86 -7.13
CA ILE A 113 -8.54 -14.83 -7.63
C ILE A 113 -8.27 -16.29 -8.03
N LYS A 114 -8.38 -16.59 -9.32
CA LYS A 114 -7.93 -17.87 -9.87
C LYS A 114 -6.48 -18.03 -9.42
N ARG A 115 -6.24 -19.02 -8.57
CA ARG A 115 -4.89 -19.44 -8.19
C ARG A 115 -4.34 -20.24 -9.37
N ASP A 116 -3.96 -19.55 -10.43
CA ASP A 116 -3.17 -20.10 -11.53
C ASP A 116 -1.74 -19.55 -11.36
N PHE A 117 -1.00 -20.16 -10.42
CA PHE A 117 0.45 -20.13 -10.33
C PHE A 117 0.93 -21.50 -9.84
#